data_AF-A0A5M9WVU0-F1
#
_entry.id   AF-A0A5M9WVU0-F1
#
_cell.length_a   1.000
_cell.length_b   1.000
_cell.length_c   1.000
_cell.angle_alpha   90.00
_cell.angle_beta   90.00
_cell.angle_gamma   90.00
#
_symmetry.space_group_name_H-M   'P 1'
#
loop_
_entity.id
_entity.type
_entity.pdbx_description
1 polymer ?
#
loop_
_entity_poly.entity_id
_entity_poly.type
_entity_poly.pdbx_seq_one_letter_code
_entity_poly.pdbx_strand_id
1 'polypeptide(L)'
;MKIVFLLLLIIVPLAMTFIALRTKWAIRLFHLLAILCFYSVATVIASDVYATNAHMTTFTTEIHHFLLNRWFLVPASYLGVYIPYVLWKSLFSKKVEL
;
A
#
# COMPACT_ATOMS: atom_id res chain seq x y z
N MET A 1 18.67 -3.01 -11.30
CA MET A 1 17.32 -2.43 -11.06
C MET A 1 16.45 -3.28 -10.15
N LYS A 2 16.33 -4.59 -10.37
CA LYS A 2 15.49 -5.48 -9.53
C LYS A 2 15.87 -5.49 -8.04
N ILE A 3 17.15 -5.48 -7.72
CA ILE A 3 17.66 -5.45 -6.32
C ILE A 3 17.26 -4.16 -5.58
N VAL A 4 17.23 -3.03 -6.28
CA VAL A 4 16.86 -1.73 -5.67
C VAL A 4 15.41 -1.76 -5.19
N PHE A 5 14.51 -2.36 -5.97
CA PHE A 5 13.12 -2.53 -5.57
C PHE A 5 12.96 -3.42 -4.33
N LEU A 6 13.69 -4.53 -4.28
CA LEU A 6 13.67 -5.42 -3.11
C LEU A 6 14.21 -4.72 -1.86
N LEU A 7 15.29 -3.95 -2.00
CA LEU A 7 15.84 -3.15 -0.91
C LEU A 7 14.83 -2.09 -0.44
N LEU A 8 14.19 -1.36 -1.35
CA LEU A 8 13.19 -0.35 -1.00
C LEU A 8 11.99 -0.97 -0.27
N LEU A 9 11.53 -2.14 -0.70
CA LEU A 9 10.40 -2.84 -0.09
C LEU A 9 10.68 -3.24 1.37
N ILE A 10 11.96 -3.37 1.76
CA ILE A 10 12.38 -3.65 3.13
C ILE A 10 12.72 -2.36 3.89
N ILE A 11 13.54 -1.49 3.30
CA ILE A 11 14.08 -0.29 3.95
C ILE A 11 12.95 0.70 4.26
N VAL A 12 11.99 0.89 3.34
CA VAL A 12 10.90 1.87 3.52
C VAL A 12 10.03 1.53 4.74
N PRO A 13 9.47 0.30 4.87
CA PRO A 13 8.69 0.00 6.06
C PRO A 13 9.51 0.00 7.36
N LEU A 14 10.83 -0.31 7.33
CA LEU A 14 11.69 -0.21 8.51
C LEU A 14 11.84 1.25 8.94
N ALA A 15 12.05 2.15 7.98
CA ALA A 15 12.11 3.59 8.22
C ALA A 15 10.76 4.10 8.77
N MET A 16 9.63 3.68 8.19
CA MET A 16 8.30 4.01 8.72
C MET A 16 8.12 3.52 10.16
N THR A 17 8.55 2.29 10.48
CA THR A 17 8.50 1.76 11.84
C THR A 17 9.36 2.58 12.79
N PHE A 18 10.59 2.92 12.41
CA PHE A 18 11.48 3.75 13.23
C PHE A 18 10.87 5.12 13.53
N ILE A 19 10.30 5.79 12.53
CA ILE A 19 9.61 7.08 12.69
C ILE A 19 8.38 6.92 13.59
N ALA A 20 7.58 5.87 13.38
CA ALA A 20 6.38 5.60 14.16
C ALA A 20 6.66 5.32 15.64
N LEU A 21 7.78 4.67 15.97
CA LEU A 21 8.22 4.44 17.34
C LEU A 21 8.60 5.74 18.07
N ARG A 22 9.03 6.77 17.33
CA ARG A 22 9.41 8.07 17.91
C ARG A 22 8.22 8.99 18.16
N THR A 23 7.12 8.87 17.41
CA THR A 23 6.02 9.84 17.51
C THR A 23 4.65 9.25 17.18
N LYS A 24 3.69 9.40 18.11
CA LYS A 24 2.29 8.98 17.93
C LYS A 24 1.58 9.71 16.78
N TRP A 25 2.04 10.91 16.41
CA TRP A 25 1.51 11.66 15.27
C TRP A 25 1.84 11.00 13.93
N ALA A 26 3.06 10.48 13.74
CA ALA A 26 3.44 9.77 12.53
C ALA A 26 2.60 8.50 12.30
N ILE A 27 2.30 7.77 13.38
CA ILE A 27 1.39 6.62 13.35
C ILE A 27 0.03 7.03 12.77
N ARG A 28 -0.58 8.10 13.29
CA ARG A 28 -1.88 8.59 12.81
C ARG A 28 -1.81 9.01 11.34
N LEU A 29 -0.76 9.72 10.93
CA LEU A 29 -0.57 10.13 9.55
C LEU A 29 -0.49 8.92 8.60
N PHE A 30 0.29 7.89 8.95
CA PHE A 30 0.42 6.70 8.13
C PHE A 30 -0.90 5.92 8.01
N HIS A 31 -1.68 5.84 9.09
CA HIS A 31 -3.01 5.24 9.06
C HIS A 31 -3.99 6.03 8.19
N LEU A 32 -4.02 7.36 8.31
CA LEU A 32 -4.89 8.21 7.48
C LEU A 32 -4.55 8.08 5.99
N LEU A 33 -3.27 8.11 5.65
CA LEU A 33 -2.80 7.87 4.28
C LEU A 33 -3.19 6.48 3.78
N ALA A 34 -3.11 5.45 4.64
CA ALA A 34 -3.52 4.09 4.27
C ALA A 34 -5.01 4.00 3.97
N ILE A 35 -5.86 4.66 4.77
CA ILE A 35 -7.30 4.71 4.52
C ILE A 35 -7.58 5.40 3.18
N LEU A 36 -6.95 6.56 2.91
CA LEU A 36 -7.12 7.27 1.65
C LEU A 36 -6.66 6.42 0.45
N CYS A 37 -5.52 5.74 0.58
CA CYS A 37 -5.01 4.84 -0.45
C CYS A 37 -5.94 3.64 -0.67
N PHE A 38 -6.48 3.06 0.40
CA PHE A 38 -7.42 1.95 0.33
C PHE A 38 -8.68 2.33 -0.44
N TYR A 39 -9.28 3.48 -0.13
CA TYR A 39 -10.44 3.98 -0.88
C TYR A 39 -10.10 4.22 -2.35
N SER A 40 -8.95 4.83 -2.64
CA SER A 40 -8.52 5.08 -4.02
C SER A 40 -8.39 3.78 -4.82
N VAL A 41 -7.69 2.78 -4.26
CA VAL A 41 -7.54 1.45 -4.88
C VAL A 41 -8.89 0.78 -5.09
N ALA A 42 -9.74 0.77 -4.06
CA ALA A 42 -11.05 0.15 -4.14
C ALA A 42 -11.93 0.79 -5.22
N THR A 43 -11.92 2.12 -5.34
CA THR A 43 -12.66 2.84 -6.37
C THR A 43 -12.17 2.51 -7.78
N VAL A 44 -10.86 2.46 -8.01
CA VAL A 44 -10.32 2.11 -9.34
C VAL A 44 -10.66 0.66 -9.69
N ILE A 45 -10.49 -0.28 -8.75
CA ILE A 45 -10.89 -1.68 -8.95
C ILE A 45 -12.38 -1.78 -9.30
N ALA A 46 -13.25 -1.12 -8.53
CA ALA A 46 -14.69 -1.17 -8.77
C ALA A 46 -15.08 -0.58 -10.14
N SER A 47 -14.44 0.53 -10.53
CA SER A 47 -14.64 1.16 -11.83
C SER A 47 -14.25 0.21 -12.98
N ASP A 48 -13.09 -0.43 -12.88
CA ASP A 48 -12.60 -1.32 -13.94
C ASP A 48 -13.40 -2.63 -14.02
N VAL A 49 -13.86 -3.16 -12.88
CA VAL A 49 -14.79 -4.30 -12.85
C VAL A 49 -16.11 -3.94 -13.50
N TYR A 50 -16.66 -2.75 -13.20
CA TYR A 50 -17.89 -2.27 -13.81
C TYR A 50 -17.75 -2.12 -15.33
N ALA A 51 -16.67 -1.49 -15.80
CA ALA A 51 -16.38 -1.34 -17.22
C ALA A 51 -16.21 -2.70 -17.92
N THR A 52 -15.47 -3.62 -17.30
CA THR A 52 -15.27 -4.99 -17.83
C THR A 52 -16.61 -5.70 -18.02
N ASN A 53 -17.49 -5.65 -17.02
CA ASN A 53 -18.81 -6.27 -17.09
C ASN A 53 -19.72 -5.58 -18.13
N ALA A 54 -19.66 -4.25 -18.24
CA ALA A 54 -20.45 -3.48 -19.20
C ALA A 54 -20.02 -3.74 -20.66
N HIS A 55 -18.73 -4.00 -20.90
CA HIS A 55 -18.17 -4.24 -22.23
C HIS A 55 -18.08 -5.74 -22.60
N MET A 56 -18.57 -6.66 -21.76
CA MET A 56 -18.44 -8.12 -21.91
C MET A 56 -16.99 -8.58 -22.18
N THR A 57 -16.00 -7.85 -21.64
CA THR A 57 -14.59 -8.22 -21.75
C THR A 57 -14.18 -9.06 -20.54
N THR A 58 -13.05 -9.76 -20.64
CA THR A 58 -12.44 -10.39 -19.45
C THR A 58 -11.45 -9.43 -18.83
N PHE A 59 -11.47 -9.31 -17.49
CA PHE A 59 -10.63 -8.36 -16.73
C PHE A 59 -9.13 -8.51 -17.03
N THR A 60 -8.71 -9.71 -17.41
CA THR A 60 -7.33 -10.05 -17.77
C THR A 60 -6.88 -9.44 -19.10
N THR A 61 -7.80 -9.04 -19.98
CA THR A 61 -7.47 -8.46 -21.30
C THR A 61 -6.94 -7.02 -21.16
N GLU A 62 -7.52 -6.25 -20.23
CA GLU A 62 -7.19 -4.84 -19.97
C GLU A 62 -6.36 -4.63 -18.70
N ILE A 63 -5.84 -5.72 -18.11
CA ILE A 63 -5.18 -5.67 -16.80
C ILE A 63 -3.95 -4.75 -16.78
N HIS A 64 -3.30 -4.55 -17.93
CA HIS A 64 -2.16 -3.64 -18.04
C HIS A 64 -2.60 -2.18 -17.90
N HIS A 65 -3.76 -1.81 -18.44
CA HIS A 65 -4.35 -0.48 -18.27
C HIS A 65 -4.69 -0.20 -16.80
N PHE A 66 -5.29 -1.19 -16.13
CA PHE A 66 -5.57 -1.15 -14.69
C PHE A 66 -4.29 -1.03 -13.86
N LEU A 67 -3.33 -1.94 -14.03
CA LEU A 67 -2.11 -2.00 -13.22
C LEU A 67 -1.18 -0.81 -13.45
N LEU A 68 -1.18 -0.21 -14.64
CA LEU A 68 -0.39 0.98 -14.96
C LEU A 68 -1.13 2.30 -14.68
N ASN A 69 -2.40 2.24 -14.26
CA ASN A 69 -3.13 3.42 -13.85
C ASN A 69 -2.47 4.01 -12.59
N ARG A 70 -2.00 5.26 -12.67
CA ARG A 70 -1.32 5.93 -11.55
C ARG A 70 -2.21 6.06 -10.31
N TRP A 71 -3.52 6.20 -10.49
CA TRP A 71 -4.51 6.25 -9.41
C TRP A 71 -4.68 4.91 -8.70
N PHE A 72 -4.28 3.80 -9.31
CA PHE A 72 -4.15 2.51 -8.66
C PHE A 72 -2.73 2.29 -8.13
N LEU A 73 -1.72 2.47 -8.99
CA LEU A 73 -0.34 2.08 -8.72
C LEU A 73 0.28 2.82 -7.54
N VAL A 74 0.11 4.14 -7.43
CA VAL A 74 0.69 4.91 -6.32
C VAL A 74 0.03 4.52 -4.99
N PRO A 75 -1.30 4.56 -4.85
CA PRO A 75 -1.97 4.08 -3.64
C PRO A 75 -1.68 2.61 -3.28
N ALA A 76 -1.68 1.71 -4.27
CA ALA A 76 -1.37 0.30 -4.05
C ALA A 76 0.08 0.09 -3.59
N SER A 77 1.03 0.85 -4.14
CA SER A 77 2.43 0.78 -3.72
C SER A 77 2.62 1.23 -2.26
N TYR A 78 1.90 2.27 -1.83
CA TYR A 78 1.89 2.71 -0.44
C TYR A 78 1.31 1.63 0.48
N LEU A 79 0.17 1.02 0.11
CA LEU A 79 -0.41 -0.08 0.87
C LEU A 79 0.56 -1.27 0.98
N GLY A 80 1.28 -1.57 -0.10
CA GLY A 80 2.29 -2.62 -0.15
C GLY A 80 3.41 -2.48 0.88
N VAL A 81 3.87 -1.25 1.15
CA VAL A 81 4.87 -0.99 2.21
C VAL A 81 4.23 -0.77 3.58
N TYR A 82 3.01 -0.25 3.63
CA TYR A 82 2.30 0.01 4.88
C TYR A 82 1.99 -1.29 5.65
N ILE A 83 1.65 -2.39 4.97
CA ILE A 83 1.37 -3.68 5.63
C ILE A 83 2.60 -4.21 6.41
N PRO A 84 3.80 -4.35 5.79
CA PRO A 84 5.02 -4.69 6.53
C PRO A 84 5.35 -3.73 7.68
N TYR A 85 5.12 -2.43 7.49
CA TYR A 85 5.30 -1.43 8.56
C TYR A 85 4.45 -1.76 9.80
N VAL A 86 3.17 -2.07 9.62
CA VAL A 86 2.25 -2.40 10.73
C VAL A 86 2.72 -3.68 11.44
N LEU A 87 3.11 -4.69 10.68
CA LEU A 87 3.63 -5.96 11.22
C LEU A 87 4.90 -5.75 12.04
N TRP A 88 5.88 -5.03 11.51
CA TRP A 88 7.12 -4.72 12.23
C TRP A 88 6.88 -3.87 13.45
N LYS A 89 6.06 -2.83 13.35
CA LYS A 89 5.72 -2.00 14.51
C LYS A 89 5.12 -2.85 15.64
N SER A 90 4.20 -3.76 15.32
CA SER A 90 3.61 -4.68 16.30
C SER A 90 4.67 -5.56 16.97
N LEU A 91 5.58 -6.13 16.18
CA LEU A 91 6.68 -6.97 16.69
C LEU A 91 7.65 -6.20 17.60
N PHE A 92 8.05 -4.98 17.21
CA PHE A 92 8.99 -4.18 18.00
C PHE A 92 8.34 -3.54 19.22
N SER A 93 7.07 -3.14 19.15
CA SER A 93 6.34 -2.58 20.29
C SER A 93 6.24 -3.58 21.44
N LYS A 94 6.04 -4.88 21.13
CA LYS A 94 5.97 -5.94 22.14
C LYS A 94 7.29 -6.15 22.89
N LYS A 95 8.42 -5.74 22.31
CA LYS A 95 9.76 -5.95 22.86
C LYS A 95 10.22 -4.80 23.78
N VAL A 96 9.51 -3.67 23.78
CA VAL A 96 9.84 -2.48 24.58
C VAL A 96 9.17 -2.51 25.98
N GLU A 97 8.22 -3.42 26.20
CA GLU A 97 7.48 -3.58 27.48
C GLU A 97 7.97 -4.77 28.35
N LEU A 98 9.10 -5.40 28.00
CA LEU A 98 9.77 -6.46 28.79
C LEU A 98 11.11 -5.93 29.34
#